data_AF-A0A0C2M994-F1
#
_entry.id   AF-A0A0C2M994-F1
#
_cell.length_a   1.000
_cell.length_b   1.000
_cell.length_c   1.000
_cell.angle_alpha   90.00
_cell.angle_beta   90.00
_cell.angle_gamma   90.00
#
_symmetry.space_group_name_H-M   'P 1'
#
loop_
_entity.id
_entity.type
_entity.pdbx_description
1 polymer ?
#
loop_
_entity_poly.entity_id
_entity_poly.type
_entity_poly.pdbx_seq_one_letter_code
_entity_poly.pdbx_strand_id
1 'polypeptide(L)'
;MLDYQGNYLPITSYLKYFLPTKSSTNTSVTYDINGKAIYLYANHEIFRFQSKNHNFTFDETSLYRLNFVVVSMIYDYSNSLLFLCDDNYRIFVISLKDNYIKLLYRNVVAFQYHASSL
;
A
#
# COMPACT_ATOMS: atom_id res chain seq x y z
N MET A 1 2.59 -31.42 -2.38
CA MET A 1 2.64 -31.54 -0.91
C MET A 1 1.20 -31.81 -0.47
N LEU A 2 0.93 -32.99 0.09
CA LEU A 2 -0.41 -33.43 0.55
C LEU A 2 -0.57 -33.05 2.03
N ASP A 3 -1.80 -32.91 2.52
CA ASP A 3 -2.02 -32.79 3.97
C ASP A 3 -1.83 -34.12 4.70
N TYR A 4 -1.94 -34.11 6.03
CA TYR A 4 -1.78 -35.29 6.90
C TYR A 4 -2.88 -36.35 6.70
N GLN A 5 -3.92 -36.07 5.90
CA GLN A 5 -4.98 -36.99 5.53
C GLN A 5 -4.86 -37.47 4.08
N GLY A 6 -3.80 -37.10 3.37
CA GLY A 6 -3.58 -37.50 1.98
C GLY A 6 -4.45 -36.75 0.97
N ASN A 7 -5.09 -35.66 1.38
CA ASN A 7 -5.84 -34.81 0.47
C ASN A 7 -4.90 -33.82 -0.22
N TYR A 8 -5.18 -33.52 -1.47
CA TYR A 8 -4.57 -32.37 -2.14
C TYR A 8 -4.91 -31.12 -1.32
N LEU A 9 -3.89 -30.37 -0.91
CA LEU A 9 -4.07 -29.04 -0.31
C LEU A 9 -5.09 -28.28 -1.17
N PRO A 10 -6.12 -27.66 -0.56
CA PRO A 10 -7.12 -26.95 -1.33
C PRO A 10 -6.40 -26.00 -2.29
N ILE A 11 -6.74 -26.09 -3.58
CA ILE A 11 -6.22 -25.18 -4.60
C ILE A 11 -6.51 -23.77 -4.08
N THR A 12 -5.47 -23.08 -3.60
CA THR A 12 -5.54 -21.66 -3.30
C THR A 12 -5.82 -20.98 -4.63
N SER A 13 -7.07 -20.63 -4.87
CA SER A 13 -7.46 -19.77 -5.98
C SER A 13 -6.97 -18.37 -5.64
N TYR A 14 -5.76 -18.05 -6.10
CA TYR A 14 -5.29 -16.67 -6.08
C TYR A 14 -6.18 -15.89 -7.04
N LEU A 15 -7.11 -15.09 -6.51
CA LEU A 15 -7.78 -14.06 -7.29
C LEU A 15 -6.72 -13.05 -7.69
N LYS A 16 -6.21 -13.20 -8.92
CA LYS A 16 -5.18 -12.35 -9.48
C LYS A 16 -5.83 -11.04 -9.88
N TYR A 17 -5.89 -10.10 -8.95
CA TYR A 17 -6.34 -8.74 -9.23
C TYR A 17 -5.24 -8.04 -10.02
N PHE A 18 -5.51 -7.73 -11.29
CA PHE A 18 -4.63 -6.92 -12.10
C PHE A 18 -4.85 -5.46 -11.72
N LEU A 19 -3.82 -4.82 -11.14
CA LEU A 19 -3.81 -3.37 -11.04
C LEU A 19 -3.77 -2.79 -12.45
N PRO A 20 -4.53 -1.70 -12.75
CA PRO A 20 -4.65 -1.18 -14.12
C PRO A 20 -3.37 -0.56 -14.69
N THR A 21 -2.26 -0.57 -13.96
CA THR A 21 -1.05 0.16 -14.33
C THR A 21 0.06 -0.80 -14.73
N LYS A 22 0.73 -0.48 -15.84
CA LYS A 22 2.03 -1.07 -16.17
C LYS A 22 2.95 -0.78 -14.99
N SER A 23 3.19 -1.77 -14.14
CA SER A 23 4.12 -1.69 -13.01
C SER A 23 5.48 -1.26 -13.57
N SER A 24 5.78 0.03 -13.50
CA SER A 24 7.12 0.54 -13.79
C SER A 24 7.97 0.37 -12.53
N THR A 25 9.30 0.38 -12.66
CA THR A 25 10.21 0.20 -11.53
C THR A 25 10.07 1.26 -10.42
N ASN A 26 9.25 2.30 -10.65
CA ASN A 26 9.04 3.43 -9.74
C ASN A 26 7.62 3.47 -9.15
N THR A 27 6.86 2.38 -9.27
CA THR A 27 5.54 2.28 -8.62
C THR A 27 5.68 1.61 -7.26
N SER A 28 5.18 2.26 -6.21
CA SER A 28 5.02 1.64 -4.88
C SER A 28 3.54 1.36 -4.62
N VAL A 29 3.24 0.28 -3.91
CA VAL A 29 1.85 -0.13 -3.64
C VAL A 29 1.72 -0.65 -2.21
N THR A 30 0.61 -0.33 -1.56
CA THR A 30 0.22 -0.91 -0.27
C THR A 30 -1.29 -1.12 -0.21
N TYR A 31 -1.75 -1.99 0.67
CA TYR A 31 -3.15 -2.38 0.76
C TYR A 31 -3.70 -2.17 2.17
N ASP A 32 -4.97 -1.74 2.24
CA ASP A 32 -5.76 -1.72 3.45
C ASP A 32 -6.54 -3.03 3.57
N ILE A 33 -6.15 -3.86 4.55
CA ILE A 33 -6.78 -5.15 4.83
C ILE A 33 -8.25 -4.97 5.25
N ASN A 34 -8.57 -3.91 5.99
CA ASN A 34 -9.89 -3.70 6.58
C ASN A 34 -10.81 -2.90 5.67
N GLY A 35 -10.29 -1.80 5.12
CA GLY A 35 -11.01 -0.90 4.24
C GLY A 35 -11.13 -1.38 2.79
N LYS A 36 -10.49 -2.51 2.44
CA LYS A 36 -10.46 -3.10 1.09
C LYS A 36 -10.07 -2.06 0.03
N ALA A 37 -9.01 -1.31 0.29
CA ALA A 37 -8.48 -0.30 -0.62
C ALA A 37 -7.03 -0.61 -0.99
N ILE A 38 -6.65 -0.28 -2.22
CA ILE A 38 -5.24 -0.29 -2.65
C ILE A 38 -4.79 1.15 -2.82
N TYR A 39 -3.61 1.45 -2.27
CA TYR A 39 -2.92 2.71 -2.47
C TYR A 39 -1.75 2.49 -3.41
N LEU A 40 -1.71 3.25 -4.50
CA LEU A 40 -0.68 3.19 -5.53
C LEU A 40 -0.01 4.55 -5.63
N TYR A 41 1.32 4.55 -5.62
CA TYR A 41 2.09 5.72 -6.02
C TYR A 41 2.51 5.56 -7.48
N ALA A 42 2.14 6.53 -8.31
CA ALA A 42 2.55 6.62 -9.71
C ALA A 42 2.54 8.08 -10.16
N ASN A 43 3.45 8.47 -11.05
CA ASN A 43 3.49 9.82 -11.63
C ASN A 43 3.45 10.97 -10.60
N HIS A 44 4.11 10.81 -9.45
CA HIS A 44 4.09 11.77 -8.34
C HIS A 44 2.73 11.93 -7.63
N GLU A 45 1.81 11.01 -7.82
CA GLU A 45 0.51 11.00 -7.18
C GLU A 45 0.26 9.71 -6.41
N ILE A 46 -0.52 9.82 -5.33
CA ILE A 46 -1.04 8.68 -4.59
C ILE A 46 -2.50 8.48 -4.99
N PHE A 47 -2.77 7.38 -5.66
CA PHE A 47 -4.11 6.94 -6.03
C PHE A 47 -4.66 5.95 -5.01
N ARG A 48 -5.98 6.00 -4.80
CA ARG A 48 -6.74 5.01 -4.05
C ARG A 48 -7.72 4.30 -4.97
N PHE A 49 -7.65 2.98 -4.96
CA PHE A 49 -8.62 2.09 -5.60
C PHE A 49 -9.48 1.44 -4.52
N GLN A 50 -10.78 1.67 -4.55
CA GLN A 50 -11.70 1.01 -3.63
C GLN A 50 -12.19 -0.32 -4.23
N SER A 51 -12.32 -1.34 -3.40
CA SER A 51 -13.02 -2.56 -3.78
C SER A 51 -14.53 -2.31 -3.76
N LYS A 52 -15.22 -2.56 -4.88
CA LYS A 52 -16.68 -2.71 -4.93
C LYS A 52 -17.00 -4.15 -5.31
N ASN A 53 -17.85 -4.82 -4.53
CA ASN A 53 -18.25 -6.21 -4.77
C ASN A 53 -17.08 -7.19 -4.97
N HIS A 54 -16.02 -7.06 -4.15
CA HIS A 54 -14.79 -7.88 -4.24
C HIS A 54 -13.95 -7.69 -5.50
N ASN A 55 -14.27 -6.71 -6.34
CA ASN A 55 -13.46 -6.30 -7.48
C ASN A 55 -12.94 -4.88 -7.24
N PHE A 56 -11.64 -4.66 -7.45
CA PHE A 56 -11.11 -3.30 -7.49
C PHE A 56 -11.61 -2.64 -8.76
N THR A 57 -12.37 -1.57 -8.60
CA THR A 57 -12.87 -0.81 -9.74
C THR A 57 -11.75 0.00 -10.37
N PHE A 58 -11.87 0.27 -11.68
CA PHE A 58 -11.03 1.26 -12.36
C PHE A 58 -11.29 2.70 -11.87
N ASP A 59 -12.32 2.91 -11.05
CA ASP A 59 -12.58 4.18 -10.34
C ASP A 59 -11.43 4.45 -9.34
N GLU A 60 -10.37 5.10 -9.82
CA GLU A 60 -9.27 5.60 -9.00
C GLU A 60 -9.56 7.00 -8.49
N THR A 61 -9.16 7.29 -7.26
CA THR A 61 -9.19 8.64 -6.70
C THR A 61 -7.76 9.09 -6.43
N SER A 62 -7.31 10.17 -7.07
CA SER A 62 -6.05 10.82 -6.70
C SER A 62 -6.23 11.53 -5.36
N LEU A 63 -5.44 11.14 -4.36
CA LEU A 63 -5.52 11.65 -2.99
C LEU A 63 -4.49 12.75 -2.73
N TYR A 64 -3.26 12.55 -3.20
CA TYR A 64 -2.14 13.45 -2.95
C TYR A 64 -1.28 13.58 -4.19
N ARG A 65 -0.79 14.79 -4.43
CA ARG A 65 0.29 15.07 -5.37
C ARG A 65 1.53 15.50 -4.61
N LEU A 66 2.61 14.75 -4.78
CA LEU A 66 3.86 14.92 -4.06
C LEU A 66 4.90 15.57 -4.98
N ASN A 67 5.88 16.27 -4.39
CA ASN A 67 7.00 16.85 -5.14
C ASN A 67 8.31 16.10 -4.87
N PHE A 68 8.21 14.81 -4.56
CA PHE A 68 9.34 13.91 -4.30
C PHE A 68 8.98 12.50 -4.73
N VAL A 69 9.99 11.68 -5.01
CA VAL A 69 9.79 10.30 -5.49
C VAL A 69 9.62 9.36 -4.31
N VAL A 70 8.46 8.71 -4.22
CA VAL A 70 8.21 7.68 -3.21
C VAL A 70 8.75 6.33 -3.70
N VAL A 71 9.64 5.73 -2.92
CA VAL A 71 10.28 4.44 -3.22
C VAL A 71 9.53 3.29 -2.54
N SER A 72 9.01 3.52 -1.33
CA SER A 72 8.19 2.52 -0.64
C SER A 72 7.05 3.15 0.14
N MET A 73 5.98 2.37 0.32
CA MET A 73 4.80 2.76 1.08
C MET A 73 4.35 1.61 1.96
N ILE A 74 3.80 1.95 3.13
CA ILE A 74 3.10 0.99 3.97
C ILE A 74 1.93 1.67 4.66
N TYR A 75 0.81 0.96 4.70
CA TYR A 75 -0.42 1.45 5.31
C TYR A 75 -0.66 0.78 6.66
N ASP A 76 -0.87 1.59 7.69
CA ASP A 76 -1.37 1.16 8.98
C ASP A 76 -2.89 1.32 9.03
N TYR A 77 -3.59 0.19 8.99
CA TYR A 77 -5.05 0.15 9.03
C TYR A 77 -5.63 0.58 10.39
N SER A 78 -4.90 0.39 11.49
CA SER A 78 -5.41 0.66 12.84
C SER A 78 -5.61 2.16 13.05
N ASN A 79 -4.63 2.97 12.62
CA ASN A 79 -4.68 4.42 12.76
C ASN A 79 -5.03 5.14 11.45
N SER A 80 -5.19 4.42 10.35
CA SER A 80 -5.41 4.98 9.01
C SER A 80 -4.26 5.91 8.58
N LEU A 81 -3.03 5.45 8.81
CA LEU A 81 -1.79 6.16 8.49
C LEU A 81 -1.12 5.53 7.28
N LEU A 82 -0.63 6.37 6.37
CA LEU A 82 0.18 5.94 5.23
C LEU A 82 1.61 6.44 5.42
N PHE A 83 2.54 5.53 5.65
CA PHE A 83 3.96 5.82 5.73
C PHE A 83 4.58 5.77 4.34
N LEU A 84 5.41 6.76 4.04
CA LEU A 84 6.12 6.91 2.77
C LEU A 84 7.61 6.99 3.04
N CYS A 85 8.40 6.23 2.29
CA CYS A 85 9.85 6.42 2.21
C CYS A 85 10.18 6.96 0.82
N ASP A 86 10.92 8.06 0.77
CA ASP A 86 11.34 8.65 -0.49
C ASP A 86 12.77 8.26 -0.90
N ASP A 87 13.17 8.71 -2.08
CA ASP A 87 14.51 8.52 -2.67
C ASP A 87 15.62 9.32 -1.96
N ASN A 88 15.26 10.22 -1.05
CA ASN A 88 16.17 10.99 -0.21
C ASN A 88 16.29 10.42 1.21
N TYR A 89 15.86 9.17 1.42
CA TYR A 89 15.91 8.46 2.70
C TYR A 89 15.12 9.19 3.80
N ARG A 90 14.00 9.83 3.46
CA ARG A 90 13.10 10.50 4.39
C ARG A 90 11.84 9.66 4.60
N ILE A 91 11.42 9.52 5.85
CA ILE A 91 10.12 8.94 6.19
C ILE A 91 9.11 10.05 6.42
N PHE A 92 8.01 9.99 5.69
CA PHE A 92 6.82 10.77 5.94
C PHE A 92 5.70 9.87 6.46
N VAL A 93 4.76 10.47 7.18
CA VAL A 93 3.47 9.86 7.50
C VAL A 93 2.36 10.78 7.04
N ILE A 94 1.33 10.19 6.45
CA ILE A 94 0.09 10.85 6.06
C ILE A 94 -1.04 10.26 6.91
N SER A 95 -1.78 11.10 7.63
CA SER A 95 -3.10 10.73 8.17
C SER A 95 -4.14 10.84 7.07
N LEU A 96 -4.72 9.72 6.66
CA LEU A 96 -5.79 9.71 5.66
C LEU A 96 -7.13 10.19 6.22
N LYS A 97 -7.28 10.21 7.55
CA LYS A 97 -8.48 10.75 8.23
C LYS A 97 -8.46 12.27 8.25
N ASP A 98 -7.32 12.85 8.61
CA ASP A 98 -7.20 14.28 8.87
C ASP A 98 -6.60 15.06 7.70
N ASN A 99 -6.21 14.36 6.62
CA ASN A 99 -5.49 14.90 5.48
C ASN A 99 -4.22 15.68 5.86
N TYR A 100 -3.48 15.13 6.81
CA TYR A 100 -2.28 15.75 7.37
C TYR A 100 -1.02 14.96 6.99
N ILE A 101 0.04 15.65 6.57
CA ILE A 101 1.34 15.07 6.27
C ILE A 101 2.41 15.59 7.21
N LYS A 102 3.29 14.70 7.69
CA LYS A 102 4.42 15.05 8.56
C LYS A 102 5.68 14.29 8.16
N LEU A 103 6.80 15.00 8.18
CA LEU A 103 8.13 14.38 8.14
C LEU A 103 8.44 13.78 9.52
N LEU A 104 8.73 12.49 9.59
CA LEU A 104 9.11 11.80 10.82
C LEU A 104 10.62 11.73 11.01
N TYR A 105 11.35 11.28 9.98
CA TYR A 105 12.79 11.03 10.06
C TYR A 105 13.49 11.33 8.73
N ARG A 106 14.81 11.56 8.81
CA ARG A 106 15.72 11.75 7.67
C ARG A 106 16.88 10.74 7.77
N ASN A 107 17.54 10.45 6.66
CA ASN A 107 18.69 9.54 6.57
C ASN A 107 18.37 8.11 7.03
N VAL A 108 17.20 7.60 6.67
CA VAL A 108 16.74 6.26 7.02
C VAL A 108 17.32 5.24 6.04
N VAL A 109 18.15 4.32 6.56
CA VAL A 109 18.75 3.22 5.78
C VAL A 109 17.85 1.98 5.70
N ALA A 110 17.00 1.77 6.69
CA ALA A 110 16.06 0.66 6.73
C ALA A 110 14.84 1.06 7.58
N PHE A 111 13.66 0.61 7.17
CA PHE A 111 12.42 0.82 7.89
C PHE A 111 11.56 -0.44 7.79
N GLN A 112 11.05 -0.89 8.93
CA GLN A 112 10.10 -1.99 9.00
C GLN A 112 8.95 -1.56 9.91
N TYR A 113 7.74 -1.65 9.37
CA TYR A 113 6.52 -1.41 10.15
C TYR A 113 6.10 -2.71 10.86
N HIS A 114 5.87 -2.63 12.16
CA HIS A 114 5.43 -3.75 12.99
C HIS A 114 4.01 -3.52 13.51
N ALA A 115 3.02 -4.09 12.81
CA ALA A 115 1.61 -3.98 13.19
C ALA A 115 1.29 -4.62 14.57
N SER A 116 2.14 -5.53 15.04
CA SER A 116 1.91 -6.37 16.22
C SER A 116 2.49 -5.81 17.53
N SER A 117 2.98 -4.55 17.54
CA SER A 117 3.72 -3.99 18.69
C SER A 117 2.99 -2.87 19.43
N LEU A 118 1.66 -2.81 19.31
CA LEU A 118 0.81 -1.96 20.14
C LEU A 118 0.53 -2.62 21.49
#